data_AF-A0AAN9JU32-F1
#
_entry.id   AF-A0AAN9JU32-F1
#
_cell.length_a   1.000
_cell.length_b   1.000
_cell.length_c   1.000
_cell.angle_alpha   90.00
_cell.angle_beta   90.00
_cell.angle_gamma   90.00
#
_symmetry.space_group_name_H-M   'P 1'
#
loop_
_entity.id
_entity.type
_entity.pdbx_description
1 polymer ?
#
loop_
_entity_poly.entity_id
_entity_poly.type
_entity_poly.pdbx_seq_one_letter_code
_entity_poly.pdbx_strand_id
1 'polypeptide(L)'
;MESTPQPDGPPQFRRIYICFDGYKKGFKEGCRPLIGLDGAFLKGYYGGILLSAVGQDSNNHIWVIAYAVVDVENKENWTWFLDLLHNDLGNHVQYGWNFISDMQK
;
A
#
# COMPACT_ATOMS: atom_id res chain seq x y z
N MET A 1 -13.68 -1.20 0.58
CA MET A 1 -13.76 -1.97 -0.68
C MET A 1 -14.71 -1.22 -1.59
N GLU A 2 -14.26 -0.89 -2.80
CA GLU A 2 -15.05 -0.14 -3.78
C GLU A 2 -15.20 -0.97 -5.07
N SER A 3 -16.37 -0.89 -5.70
CA SER A 3 -16.66 -1.50 -7.00
C SER A 3 -17.39 -0.51 -7.90
N THR A 4 -17.11 -0.52 -9.19
CA THR A 4 -17.87 0.25 -10.18
C THR A 4 -19.00 -0.62 -10.75
N PRO A 5 -20.27 -0.17 -10.69
CA PRO A 5 -21.36 -0.83 -11.40
C PRO A 5 -21.11 -0.76 -12.90
N GLN A 6 -21.23 -1.88 -13.62
CA GLN A 6 -21.18 -1.89 -15.07
C GLN A 6 -22.58 -2.20 -15.64
N PRO A 7 -23.07 -1.44 -16.65
CA PRO A 7 -24.39 -1.64 -17.24
C PRO A 7 -24.58 -3.03 -17.86
N ASP A 8 -23.54 -3.56 -18.51
CA ASP A 8 -23.61 -4.76 -19.37
C ASP A 8 -22.57 -5.84 -18.99
N GLY A 9 -22.09 -5.85 -17.75
CA GLY A 9 -21.00 -6.74 -17.35
C GLY A 9 -20.96 -7.05 -15.85
N PRO A 10 -20.12 -8.02 -15.43
CA PRO A 10 -19.89 -8.25 -14.02
C PRO A 10 -19.30 -7.01 -13.35
N PRO A 11 -19.63 -6.75 -12.07
CA PRO A 11 -19.10 -5.60 -11.35
C PRO A 11 -17.57 -5.63 -11.36
N GLN A 12 -16.96 -4.48 -11.63
CA GLN A 12 -15.51 -4.36 -11.67
C GLN A 12 -15.01 -3.95 -10.28
N PHE A 13 -14.05 -4.71 -9.77
CA PHE A 13 -13.35 -4.36 -8.55
C PHE A 13 -12.54 -3.09 -8.79
N ARG A 14 -12.74 -2.05 -7.95
CA ARG A 14 -12.02 -0.78 -8.06
C ARG A 14 -10.78 -0.79 -7.19
N ARG A 15 -10.96 -0.92 -5.87
CA ARG A 15 -9.85 -0.93 -4.91
C ARG A 15 -10.21 -1.43 -3.51
N ILE A 16 -9.21 -1.95 -2.81
CA ILE A 16 -9.25 -2.29 -1.37
C ILE A 16 -7.91 -1.93 -0.73
N TYR A 17 -7.95 -1.45 0.51
CA TYR A 17 -6.79 -1.18 1.34
C TYR A 17 -6.84 -2.09 2.56
N ILE A 18 -5.70 -2.66 2.94
CA ILE A 18 -5.57 -3.57 4.08
C ILE A 18 -4.36 -3.13 4.92
N CYS A 19 -4.64 -2.84 6.19
CA CYS A 19 -3.65 -2.48 7.19
C CYS A 19 -4.08 -3.06 8.54
N PHE A 20 -3.29 -4.00 9.07
CA PHE A 20 -3.60 -4.65 10.34
C PHE A 20 -3.04 -3.85 11.51
N ASP A 21 -3.83 -3.70 12.57
CA ASP A 21 -3.44 -2.92 13.74
C ASP A 21 -2.12 -3.39 14.37
N GLY A 22 -1.89 -4.71 14.42
CA GLY A 22 -0.63 -5.29 14.90
C GLY A 22 0.58 -4.94 14.02
N TYR A 23 0.41 -4.89 12.70
CA TYR A 23 1.50 -4.60 11.76
C TYR A 23 1.89 -3.13 11.78
N LYS A 24 0.91 -2.22 11.87
CA LYS A 24 1.22 -0.78 12.01
C LYS A 24 1.86 -0.43 13.35
N LYS A 25 1.45 -1.08 14.45
CA LYS A 25 2.09 -0.90 15.76
C LYS A 25 3.50 -1.48 15.78
N GLY A 26 3.67 -2.70 15.29
CA GLY A 26 4.99 -3.34 15.19
C GLY A 26 5.98 -2.54 14.34
N PHE A 27 5.53 -1.93 13.24
CA PHE A 27 6.35 -1.01 12.46
C PHE A 27 6.79 0.21 13.29
N LYS A 28 5.86 0.90 13.96
CA LYS A 28 6.14 2.08 14.77
C LYS A 28 7.12 1.82 15.92
N GLU A 29 7.05 0.64 16.52
CA GLU A 29 7.82 0.30 17.72
C GLU A 29 9.16 -0.38 17.44
N GLY A 30 9.28 -1.12 16.33
CA GLY A 30 10.42 -2.01 16.11
C GLY A 30 11.11 -1.94 14.74
N CYS A 31 10.51 -1.27 13.75
CA CYS A 31 11.12 -1.17 12.43
C CYS A 31 11.98 0.09 12.28
N ARG A 32 12.89 0.04 11.30
CA ARG A 32 13.65 1.21 10.86
C ARG A 32 12.69 2.26 10.27
N PRO A 33 13.00 3.56 10.40
CA PRO A 33 12.15 4.65 9.91
C PRO A 33 12.29 4.84 8.39
N LEU A 34 12.12 3.76 7.64
CA LEU A 34 12.18 3.69 6.18
C LEU A 34 11.02 2.86 5.66
N ILE A 35 10.27 3.42 4.72
CA ILE A 35 9.13 2.79 4.05
C ILE A 35 9.48 2.61 2.58
N GLY A 36 9.55 1.37 2.14
CA GLY A 36 9.59 0.98 0.74
C GLY A 36 8.18 0.96 0.14
N LEU A 37 8.04 1.51 -1.06
CA LEU A 37 6.81 1.51 -1.85
C LEU A 37 7.05 0.77 -3.17
N ASP A 38 6.14 -0.14 -3.50
CA ASP A 38 6.20 -0.91 -4.74
C ASP A 38 4.81 -1.19 -5.32
N GLY A 39 4.75 -1.33 -6.65
CA GLY A 39 3.57 -1.69 -7.42
C GLY A 39 3.83 -2.93 -8.26
N ALA A 40 3.03 -3.98 -8.10
CA ALA A 40 3.20 -5.24 -8.81
C ALA A 40 1.94 -5.67 -9.56
N PHE A 41 2.10 -6.11 -10.82
CA PHE A 41 1.00 -6.65 -11.60
C PHE A 41 0.48 -7.98 -11.01
N LEU A 42 -0.83 -8.05 -10.77
CA LEU A 42 -1.50 -9.28 -10.39
C LEU A 42 -1.80 -10.12 -11.63
N LYS A 43 -1.38 -11.38 -11.61
CA LYS A 43 -1.72 -12.36 -12.65
C LYS A 43 -3.03 -13.05 -12.31
N GLY A 44 -3.99 -13.01 -13.21
CA GLY A 44 -5.28 -13.68 -13.04
C GLY A 44 -6.32 -13.13 -14.00
N TYR A 45 -7.53 -13.70 -13.97
CA TYR A 45 -8.62 -13.32 -14.87
C TYR A 45 -8.98 -11.82 -14.78
N TYR A 46 -8.90 -11.25 -13.58
CA TYR A 46 -9.27 -9.84 -13.32
C TYR A 46 -8.07 -8.87 -13.37
N GLY A 47 -6.84 -9.36 -13.42
CA GLY A 47 -5.64 -8.52 -13.38
C GLY A 47 -5.55 -7.62 -12.14
N GLY A 48 -5.09 -6.38 -12.36
CA GLY A 48 -4.95 -5.35 -11.33
C GLY A 48 -3.51 -5.16 -10.85
N ILE A 49 -3.36 -4.28 -9.87
CA ILE A 49 -2.07 -3.89 -9.30
C ILE A 49 -2.13 -4.07 -7.79
N LEU A 50 -1.10 -4.72 -7.24
CA LEU A 50 -0.83 -4.75 -5.82
C LEU A 50 0.09 -3.59 -5.48
N LEU A 51 -0.43 -2.58 -4.79
CA LEU A 51 0.37 -1.52 -4.17
C LEU A 51 0.80 -2.00 -2.78
N SER A 52 2.04 -1.78 -2.40
CA SER A 52 2.56 -2.22 -1.10
C SER A 52 3.39 -1.13 -0.43
N ALA A 53 3.28 -1.09 0.90
CA ALA A 53 4.15 -0.32 1.78
C ALA A 53 4.83 -1.28 2.75
N VAL A 54 6.15 -1.32 2.71
CA VAL A 54 6.97 -2.24 3.52
C VAL A 54 8.01 -1.48 4.33
N GLY A 55 8.28 -1.94 5.55
CA GLY A 55 9.39 -1.50 6.37
C GLY A 55 10.50 -2.55 6.40
N GLN A 56 11.56 -2.24 7.13
CA GLN A 56 12.61 -3.19 7.45
C GLN A 56 12.76 -3.29 8.97
N ASP A 57 12.71 -4.51 9.51
CA ASP A 57 12.90 -4.74 10.94
C ASP A 57 14.37 -4.65 11.37
N SER A 58 14.64 -4.79 12.66
CA SER A 58 16.01 -4.79 13.21
C SER A 58 16.86 -5.96 12.70
N ASN A 59 16.23 -7.05 12.25
CA ASN A 59 16.86 -8.25 11.70
C ASN A 59 17.05 -8.20 10.17
N ASN A 60 16.80 -7.06 9.54
CA ASN A 60 16.84 -6.86 8.09
C ASN A 60 15.76 -7.62 7.29
N HIS A 61 14.72 -8.13 7.94
CA HIS A 61 13.57 -8.72 7.23
C HIS A 61 12.62 -7.64 6.71
N ILE A 62 11.93 -7.97 5.63
CA ILE A 62 10.85 -7.15 5.09
C ILE A 62 9.64 -7.27 6.01
N TRP A 63 9.11 -6.14 6.45
CA TRP A 63 7.90 -6.04 7.26
C TRP A 63 6.77 -5.42 6.44
N VAL A 64 5.69 -6.16 6.16
CA VAL A 64 4.57 -5.62 5.38
C VAL A 64 3.70 -4.73 6.25
N ILE A 65 3.70 -3.42 6.00
CA ILE A 65 2.94 -2.46 6.81
C ILE A 65 1.48 -2.45 6.35
N ALA A 66 1.28 -2.23 5.06
CA ALA A 66 -0.04 -2.20 4.42
C ALA A 66 0.10 -2.55 2.94
N TYR A 67 -1.02 -2.95 2.34
CA TYR A 67 -1.10 -3.17 0.91
C TYR A 67 -2.50 -2.85 0.40
N ALA A 68 -2.59 -2.62 -0.90
CA ALA A 68 -3.84 -2.38 -1.59
C ALA A 68 -3.89 -3.14 -2.91
N VAL A 69 -5.07 -3.64 -3.25
CA VAL A 69 -5.35 -4.09 -4.62
C VAL A 69 -6.12 -2.98 -5.29
N VAL A 70 -5.67 -2.56 -6.46
CA VAL A 70 -6.31 -1.51 -7.29
C VAL A 70 -6.45 -2.00 -8.73
N ASP A 71 -7.39 -1.40 -9.44
CA ASP A 71 -7.66 -1.70 -10.85
C ASP A 71 -6.50 -1.28 -11.79
N VAL A 72 -5.88 -0.13 -11.52
CA VAL A 72 -4.77 0.41 -12.32
C VAL A 72 -3.75 1.16 -11.47
N GLU A 73 -2.49 1.13 -11.89
CA GLU A 73 -1.42 1.90 -11.27
C GLU A 73 -1.44 3.32 -11.84
N ASN A 74 -1.97 4.25 -11.07
CA ASN A 74 -2.02 5.65 -11.47
C ASN A 74 -1.87 6.56 -10.25
N LYS A 75 -1.73 7.86 -10.50
CA LYS A 75 -1.57 8.87 -9.45
C LYS A 75 -2.76 8.88 -8.48
N GLU A 76 -3.99 8.72 -8.96
CA GLU A 76 -5.19 8.74 -8.10
C GLU A 76 -5.16 7.60 -7.08
N ASN A 77 -4.87 6.38 -7.52
CA ASN A 77 -4.81 5.20 -6.67
C ASN A 77 -3.60 5.23 -5.72
N TRP A 78 -2.45 5.73 -6.17
CA TRP A 78 -1.30 5.95 -5.29
C TRP A 78 -1.56 7.03 -4.23
N THR A 79 -2.15 8.17 -4.60
CA THR A 79 -2.52 9.22 -3.63
C THR A 79 -3.50 8.68 -2.60
N TRP A 80 -4.55 7.98 -3.04
CA TRP A 80 -5.51 7.36 -2.14
C TRP A 80 -4.86 6.34 -1.19
N PHE A 81 -3.96 5.49 -1.69
CA PHE A 81 -3.22 4.53 -0.88
C PHE A 81 -2.36 5.21 0.19
N LEU A 82 -1.61 6.26 -0.21
CA LEU A 82 -0.73 7.01 0.68
C LEU A 82 -1.49 7.85 1.72
N ASP A 83 -2.66 8.38 1.37
CA ASP A 83 -3.54 9.09 2.32
C ASP A 83 -4.04 8.15 3.41
N LEU A 84 -4.46 6.94 3.04
CA LEU A 84 -4.86 5.92 4.01
C LEU A 84 -3.69 5.47 4.89
N LEU A 85 -2.53 5.23 4.28
CA LEU A 85 -1.31 4.90 5.02
C LEU A 85 -0.92 6.01 6.01
N HIS A 86 -1.01 7.27 5.59
CA HIS A 86 -0.76 8.42 6.46
C HIS A 86 -1.75 8.49 7.62
N ASN A 87 -3.04 8.23 7.38
CA ASN A 87 -4.04 8.22 8.44
C ASN A 87 -3.79 7.11 9.48
N ASP A 88 -3.32 5.93 9.05
CA ASP A 88 -3.03 4.81 9.95
C ASP A 88 -1.71 4.98 10.71
N LEU A 89 -0.69 5.48 10.03
CA LEU A 89 0.65 5.62 10.61
C LEU A 89 0.81 6.94 11.37
N GLY A 90 0.20 8.02 10.89
CA GLY A 90 0.33 9.38 11.42
C GLY A 90 1.40 10.19 10.70
N ASN A 91 1.82 11.30 11.32
CA ASN A 91 2.67 12.30 10.67
C ASN A 91 4.12 11.80 10.46
N HIS A 92 4.51 11.60 9.20
CA HIS A 92 5.83 11.09 8.84
C HIS A 92 7.00 11.98 9.31
N VAL A 93 6.82 13.30 9.39
CA VAL A 93 7.84 14.24 9.90
C VAL A 93 8.04 14.05 11.39
N GLN A 94 6.95 13.89 12.15
CA GLN A 94 7.01 13.65 13.59
C GLN A 94 7.76 12.35 13.93
N TYR A 95 7.57 11.31 13.12
CA TYR A 95 8.20 10.00 13.33
C TYR A 95 9.52 9.82 12.58
N GLY A 96 9.96 10.82 11.81
CA GLY A 96 11.22 10.78 11.06
C GLY A 96 11.26 9.72 9.95
N TRP A 97 10.10 9.35 9.38
CA TRP A 97 10.05 8.32 8.34
C TRP A 97 10.47 8.84 6.98
N ASN A 98 11.29 8.03 6.31
CA ASN A 98 11.74 8.27 4.95
C ASN A 98 11.06 7.29 4.00
N PHE A 99 10.90 7.69 2.74
CA PHE A 99 10.27 6.88 1.71
C PHE A 99 11.28 6.55 0.62
N ILE A 100 11.22 5.33 0.12
CA ILE A 100 11.89 4.90 -1.10
C ILE A 100 10.86 4.19 -1.98
N SER A 101 10.80 4.56 -3.25
CA SER A 101 10.03 3.84 -4.26
C SER A 101 10.97 3.23 -5.29
N ASP A 102 10.51 2.23 -6.03
CA ASP A 102 11.25 1.78 -7.20
C ASP A 102 11.43 2.94 -8.21
N MET A 103 12.57 2.94 -8.91
CA MET A 103 12.80 3.84 -10.03
C MET A 103 12.17 3.23 -11.27
N GLN A 104 10.95 3.67 -11.58
CA GLN A 104 10.39 3.46 -12.92
C GLN A 104 11.25 4.24 -13.93
N LYS A 105 11.72 3.53 -14.97
CA LYS A 105 12.49 4.09 -16.09
C LYS A 105 11.70 5.09 -16.92
#